data_AF-A0A1H1U3B7-F1
#
_entry.id   AF-A0A1H1U3B7-F1
#
_cell.length_a   1.000
_cell.length_b   1.000
_cell.length_c   1.000
_cell.angle_alpha   90.00
_cell.angle_beta   90.00
_cell.angle_gamma   90.00
#
_symmetry.space_group_name_H-M   'P 1'
#
loop_
_entity.id
_entity.type
_entity.pdbx_description
1 polymer ?
#
loop_
_entity_poly.entity_id
_entity_poly.type
_entity_poly.pdbx_seq_one_letter_code
_entity_poly.pdbx_strand_id
1 'polypeptide(L)'
;MRHRMTAVPVALSVVAVLVSGCSAQDIAFDTFSPPARDGQATLTVHDRWESCDKVASAVSASATAGEGASTTAEEGAGDLLDQERFDQEAFSLPLLDDGFQPVAAIICGRGPDGGYDWVAEEARAEDLTAMLAALRLPDEAPTAEACTLELPAVPRLFLLDSAGRWIRPGIPIDACAKPRTEVTDAYYALVITVESRRVLKQG
;
A
#
# COMPACT_ATOMS: atom_id res chain seq x y z
N MET A 1 -28.57 62.72 67.84
CA MET A 1 -28.64 61.25 67.97
C MET A 1 -27.72 60.64 66.92
N ARG A 2 -26.85 59.73 67.36
CA ARG A 2 -25.78 59.11 66.56
C ARG A 2 -26.39 58.12 65.56
N HIS A 3 -26.06 58.21 64.28
CA HIS A 3 -26.36 57.15 63.31
C HIS A 3 -25.06 56.48 62.89
N ARG A 4 -25.03 55.18 63.18
CA ARG A 4 -23.92 54.25 62.99
C ARG A 4 -23.75 53.97 61.50
N MET A 5 -22.50 54.06 61.05
CA MET A 5 -22.01 53.51 59.79
C MET A 5 -22.07 51.98 59.84
N THR A 6 -22.61 51.38 58.79
CA THR A 6 -22.42 49.97 58.46
C THR A 6 -21.80 49.93 57.07
N ALA A 7 -20.51 49.59 57.02
CA ALA A 7 -19.75 49.43 55.78
C ALA A 7 -20.06 48.07 55.16
N VAL A 8 -20.47 48.06 53.89
CA VAL A 8 -20.67 46.86 53.08
C VAL A 8 -19.36 46.59 52.33
N PRO A 9 -18.73 45.40 52.49
CA PRO A 9 -17.56 45.07 51.68
C PRO A 9 -18.01 44.75 50.24
N VAL A 10 -17.50 45.52 49.28
CA VAL A 10 -17.61 45.21 47.85
C VAL A 10 -16.51 44.18 47.54
N ALA A 11 -16.91 42.96 47.19
CA ALA A 11 -16.02 41.94 46.67
C ALA A 11 -15.56 42.34 45.26
N LEU A 12 -14.27 42.66 45.10
CA LEU A 12 -13.66 42.90 43.81
C LEU A 12 -13.33 41.54 43.18
N SER A 13 -14.12 41.10 42.20
CA SER A 13 -13.79 39.94 41.37
C SER A 13 -12.67 40.32 40.42
N VAL A 14 -11.46 39.81 40.68
CA VAL A 14 -10.35 39.87 39.73
C VAL A 14 -10.64 38.86 38.63
N VAL A 15 -11.03 39.34 37.45
CA VAL A 15 -11.08 38.52 36.24
C VAL A 15 -9.65 38.34 35.74
N ALA A 16 -9.10 37.15 35.94
CA ALA A 16 -7.85 36.75 35.32
C ALA A 16 -8.09 36.59 33.81
N VAL A 17 -7.62 37.55 33.02
CA VAL A 17 -7.53 37.41 31.56
C VAL A 17 -6.37 36.45 31.28
N LEU A 18 -6.70 35.16 31.09
CA LEU A 18 -5.78 34.22 30.50
C LEU A 18 -5.59 34.62 29.04
N VAL A 19 -4.47 35.29 28.75
CA VAL A 19 -3.94 35.41 27.40
C VAL A 19 -3.56 33.99 26.99
N SER A 20 -4.51 33.26 26.42
CA SER A 20 -4.23 32.02 25.70
C SER A 20 -3.40 32.44 24.49
N GLY A 21 -2.08 32.39 24.66
CA GLY A 21 -1.17 32.36 23.54
C GLY A 21 -1.55 31.14 22.71
N CYS A 22 -1.96 31.37 21.46
CA CYS A 22 -1.86 30.35 20.44
C CYS A 22 -0.37 30.02 20.34
N SER A 23 0.10 29.04 21.11
CA SER A 23 1.30 28.32 20.75
C SER A 23 1.04 27.81 19.35
N ALA A 24 1.82 28.30 18.39
CA ALA A 24 1.95 27.64 17.10
C ALA A 24 2.23 26.18 17.45
N GLN A 25 1.22 25.33 17.25
CA GLN A 25 1.47 23.92 17.17
C GLN A 25 2.39 23.82 15.97
N ASP A 26 3.65 23.50 16.24
CA ASP A 26 4.53 22.95 15.23
C ASP A 26 3.75 21.76 14.67
N ILE A 27 3.00 22.00 13.60
CA ILE A 27 2.56 20.95 12.70
C ILE A 27 3.87 20.54 12.06
N ALA A 28 4.61 19.69 12.77
CA ALA A 28 5.61 18.85 12.16
C ALA A 28 4.83 18.14 11.06
N PHE A 29 5.04 18.59 9.82
CA PHE A 29 4.69 17.80 8.67
C PHE A 29 5.41 16.49 8.93
N ASP A 30 4.63 15.47 9.27
CA ASP A 30 5.11 14.13 9.51
C ASP A 30 5.96 13.80 8.29
N THR A 31 7.27 13.72 8.49
CA THR A 31 8.19 13.43 7.40
C THR A 31 7.73 12.10 6.87
N PHE A 32 7.18 12.09 5.65
CA PHE A 32 6.70 10.88 5.04
C PHE A 32 7.84 9.86 5.08
N SER A 33 7.67 8.84 5.92
CA SER A 33 8.66 7.79 6.07
C SER A 33 8.27 6.71 5.06
N PRO A 34 9.07 6.46 4.02
CA PRO A 34 8.76 5.42 3.06
C PRO A 34 8.59 4.07 3.76
N PRO A 35 7.75 3.16 3.24
CA PRO A 35 7.70 1.79 3.74
C PRO A 35 9.10 1.20 3.67
N ALA A 36 9.67 0.88 4.84
CA ALA A 36 10.99 0.29 4.91
C ALA A 36 10.91 -1.15 4.42
N ARG A 37 11.63 -1.49 3.36
CA ARG A 37 11.85 -2.87 2.94
C ARG A 37 12.76 -3.54 3.98
N ASP A 38 12.35 -4.70 4.49
CA ASP A 38 13.22 -5.50 5.34
C ASP A 38 14.34 -6.09 4.48
N GLY A 39 15.54 -5.54 4.60
CA GLY A 39 16.72 -5.97 3.85
C GLY A 39 17.17 -7.41 4.14
N GLN A 40 16.54 -8.12 5.08
CA GLN A 40 16.79 -9.52 5.39
C GLN A 40 15.71 -10.48 4.88
N ALA A 41 14.58 -9.96 4.39
CA ALA A 41 13.49 -10.81 3.91
C ALA A 41 13.88 -11.50 2.59
N THR A 42 13.61 -12.81 2.50
CA THR A 42 13.89 -13.62 1.31
C THR A 42 12.63 -13.80 0.47
N LEU A 43 12.77 -13.81 -0.85
CA LEU A 43 11.66 -14.09 -1.75
C LEU A 43 11.03 -15.43 -1.40
N THR A 44 9.74 -15.40 -1.08
CA THR A 44 8.98 -16.62 -0.77
C THR A 44 8.53 -17.26 -2.07
N VAL A 45 9.03 -18.47 -2.34
CA VAL A 45 8.65 -19.28 -3.50
C VAL A 45 7.53 -20.24 -3.11
N HIS A 46 6.44 -20.20 -3.87
CA HIS A 46 5.29 -21.06 -3.70
C HIS A 46 5.26 -22.15 -4.79
N ASP A 47 4.82 -23.36 -4.42
CA ASP A 47 4.96 -24.54 -5.28
C ASP A 47 4.18 -24.48 -6.58
N ARG A 48 2.95 -23.97 -6.56
CA ARG A 48 2.08 -24.00 -7.74
C ARG A 48 1.12 -22.83 -7.80
N TRP A 49 1.03 -22.22 -8.97
CA TRP A 49 -0.02 -21.26 -9.28
C TRP A 49 -1.35 -21.98 -9.50
N GLU A 50 -2.41 -21.48 -8.86
CA GLU A 50 -3.76 -22.01 -9.04
C GLU A 50 -4.70 -21.01 -9.71
N SER A 51 -4.82 -19.82 -9.13
CA SER A 51 -5.69 -18.74 -9.61
C SER A 51 -5.54 -17.50 -8.71
N CYS A 52 -5.92 -16.33 -9.23
CA CYS A 52 -5.93 -15.08 -8.48
C CYS A 52 -6.78 -15.14 -7.19
N ASP A 53 -7.92 -15.83 -7.18
CA ASP A 53 -8.80 -15.94 -6.00
C ASP A 53 -8.19 -16.74 -4.85
N LYS A 54 -7.49 -17.82 -5.17
CA LYS A 54 -6.81 -18.65 -4.18
C LYS A 54 -5.60 -17.96 -3.58
N VAL A 55 -4.86 -17.21 -4.40
CA VAL A 55 -3.65 -16.52 -3.95
C VAL A 55 -3.97 -15.32 -3.08
N ALA A 56 -5.05 -14.57 -3.35
CA ALA A 56 -5.52 -13.52 -2.43
C ALA A 56 -5.74 -14.06 -1.01
N SER A 57 -6.30 -15.28 -0.89
CA SER A 57 -6.53 -15.92 0.40
C SER A 57 -5.23 -16.38 1.08
N ALA A 58 -4.25 -16.87 0.30
CA ALA A 58 -2.95 -17.30 0.81
C ALA A 58 -2.08 -16.14 1.29
N VAL A 59 -2.08 -15.01 0.57
CA VAL A 59 -1.34 -13.79 0.95
C VAL A 59 -1.92 -13.20 2.23
N SER A 60 -3.25 -13.09 2.35
CA SER A 60 -3.90 -12.62 3.57
C SER A 60 -3.64 -13.54 4.78
N ALA A 61 -3.53 -14.85 4.59
CA ALA A 61 -3.19 -15.78 5.66
C ALA A 61 -1.75 -15.59 6.16
N SER A 62 -0.80 -15.34 5.27
CA SER A 62 0.61 -15.07 5.61
C SER A 62 0.77 -13.75 6.38
N ALA A 63 0.01 -12.72 6.04
CA ALA A 63 0.03 -11.44 6.77
C ALA A 63 -0.43 -11.57 8.23
N THR A 64 -1.35 -12.50 8.53
CA THR A 64 -1.78 -12.76 9.92
C THR A 64 -0.79 -13.59 10.75
N ALA A 65 0.21 -14.20 10.12
CA ALA A 65 1.22 -15.00 10.81
C ALA A 65 2.43 -14.17 11.29
N GLY A 66 2.63 -12.96 10.76
CA GLY A 66 3.65 -11.99 11.21
C GLY A 66 3.09 -11.01 12.24
N GLU A 67 3.24 -11.37 13.53
CA GLU A 67 3.28 -10.51 14.73
C GLU A 67 2.28 -9.33 14.91
N GLY A 68 1.40 -9.47 15.91
CA GLY A 68 1.11 -8.36 16.84
C GLY A 68 0.38 -7.14 16.27
N ALA A 69 -0.62 -7.30 15.41
CA ALA A 69 -1.48 -6.19 15.02
C ALA A 69 -2.39 -5.76 16.18
N SER A 70 -2.21 -4.52 16.67
CA SER A 70 -3.17 -3.83 17.54
C SER A 70 -4.51 -3.74 16.83
N THR A 71 -5.49 -4.46 17.37
CA THR A 71 -6.87 -4.42 16.90
C THR A 71 -7.59 -3.24 17.56
N THR A 72 -7.79 -2.18 16.80
CA THR A 72 -9.05 -1.44 16.88
C THR A 72 -9.86 -1.81 15.65
N ALA A 73 -10.67 -2.85 15.83
CA ALA A 73 -11.70 -3.22 14.88
C ALA A 73 -12.81 -2.17 14.95
N GLU A 74 -12.89 -1.30 13.95
CA GLU A 74 -14.16 -0.68 13.60
C GLU A 74 -14.64 -1.29 12.29
N GLU A 75 -15.87 -1.77 12.35
CA GLU A 75 -16.59 -2.49 11.29
C GLU A 75 -16.68 -1.65 10.01
N GLY A 76 -16.04 -2.12 8.95
CA GLY A 76 -16.12 -1.51 7.62
C GLY A 76 -16.04 -2.55 6.52
N ALA A 77 -17.15 -3.23 6.22
CA ALA A 77 -17.27 -4.12 5.06
C ALA A 77 -17.13 -3.42 3.68
N GLY A 78 -16.65 -2.17 3.65
CA GLY A 78 -16.25 -1.42 2.46
C GLY A 78 -14.73 -1.41 2.20
N ASP A 79 -13.91 -1.90 3.14
CA ASP A 79 -12.44 -1.76 3.12
C ASP A 79 -11.75 -2.64 2.05
N LEU A 80 -12.34 -3.79 1.72
CA LEU A 80 -11.81 -4.69 0.68
C LEU A 80 -12.00 -4.16 -0.75
N LEU A 81 -12.84 -3.13 -0.95
CA LEU A 81 -13.19 -2.63 -2.29
C LEU A 81 -12.19 -1.60 -2.84
N ASP A 82 -11.40 -0.96 -1.98
CA ASP A 82 -10.33 -0.01 -2.37
C ASP A 82 -8.91 -0.58 -2.18
N GLN A 83 -8.74 -1.62 -1.36
CA GLN A 83 -7.45 -2.28 -1.11
C GLN A 83 -6.82 -2.90 -2.38
N GLU A 84 -7.62 -3.39 -3.33
CA GLU A 84 -7.11 -4.12 -4.51
C GLU A 84 -6.46 -3.22 -5.58
N ARG A 85 -6.66 -1.90 -5.52
CA ARG A 85 -6.00 -0.94 -6.45
C ARG A 85 -4.62 -0.49 -5.97
N PHE A 86 -4.34 -0.70 -4.68
CA PHE A 86 -3.13 -0.23 -4.03
C PHE A 86 -2.52 -1.40 -3.28
N ASP A 87 -1.91 -2.31 -4.02
CA ASP A 87 -1.15 -3.42 -3.44
C ASP A 87 0.18 -2.92 -2.85
N GLN A 88 0.10 -1.96 -1.93
CA GLN A 88 1.24 -1.24 -1.34
C GLN A 88 2.16 -2.15 -0.52
N GLU A 89 1.66 -3.32 -0.10
CA GLU A 89 2.49 -4.35 0.53
C GLU A 89 3.67 -4.72 -0.38
N ALA A 90 3.52 -4.61 -1.71
CA ALA A 90 4.59 -4.88 -2.65
C ALA A 90 5.82 -3.97 -2.45
N PHE A 91 5.69 -2.81 -1.82
CA PHE A 91 6.83 -1.95 -1.48
C PHE A 91 7.67 -2.51 -0.32
N SER A 92 7.06 -3.31 0.54
CA SER A 92 7.73 -3.95 1.68
C SER A 92 8.28 -5.36 1.38
N LEU A 93 7.83 -5.99 0.29
CA LEU A 93 8.28 -7.34 -0.09
C LEU A 93 9.76 -7.37 -0.52
N PRO A 94 10.43 -8.52 -0.56
CA PRO A 94 11.78 -8.65 -1.11
C PRO A 94 11.85 -8.31 -2.62
N LEU A 95 12.91 -7.63 -3.05
CA LEU A 95 13.15 -7.35 -4.48
C LEU A 95 13.43 -8.63 -5.26
N LEU A 96 13.17 -8.59 -6.57
CA LEU A 96 13.53 -9.69 -7.46
C LEU A 96 15.07 -9.81 -7.58
N ASP A 97 15.59 -11.02 -7.36
CA ASP A 97 16.99 -11.36 -7.61
C ASP A 97 17.14 -12.34 -8.79
N ASP A 98 18.33 -12.90 -8.97
CA ASP A 98 18.62 -13.89 -10.03
C ASP A 98 18.34 -15.34 -9.62
N GLY A 99 17.91 -15.57 -8.38
CA GLY A 99 17.61 -16.89 -7.81
C GLY A 99 16.28 -17.48 -8.29
N PHE A 100 15.37 -16.63 -8.78
CA PHE A 100 14.14 -17.03 -9.45
C PHE A 100 14.19 -16.63 -10.93
N GLN A 101 13.72 -17.51 -11.83
CA GLN A 101 13.78 -17.30 -13.28
C GLN A 101 12.37 -17.26 -13.88
N PRO A 102 11.73 -16.08 -13.89
CA PRO A 102 10.39 -15.92 -14.43
C PRO A 102 10.34 -16.18 -15.93
N VAL A 103 9.30 -16.90 -16.35
CA VAL A 103 8.96 -17.12 -17.76
C VAL A 103 7.54 -16.63 -18.10
N ALA A 104 6.74 -16.31 -17.08
CA ALA A 104 5.43 -15.73 -17.24
C ALA A 104 5.12 -14.79 -16.07
N ALA A 105 4.32 -13.76 -16.35
CA ALA A 105 3.73 -12.91 -15.33
C ALA A 105 2.22 -13.11 -15.31
N ILE A 106 1.63 -13.18 -14.13
CA ILE A 106 0.19 -13.15 -13.91
C ILE A 106 -0.18 -11.83 -13.27
N ILE A 107 -1.13 -11.12 -13.88
CA ILE A 107 -1.67 -9.88 -13.35
C ILE A 107 -3.08 -10.17 -12.87
N CYS A 108 -3.31 -9.99 -11.57
CA CYS A 108 -4.62 -10.17 -10.96
C CYS A 108 -5.32 -8.83 -10.81
N GLY A 109 -6.23 -8.54 -11.73
CA GLY A 109 -6.97 -7.29 -11.76
C GLY A 109 -8.47 -7.48 -11.87
N ARG A 110 -9.18 -6.35 -11.82
CA ARG A 110 -10.60 -6.28 -12.17
C ARG A 110 -10.73 -6.13 -13.69
N GLY A 111 -11.54 -6.98 -14.31
CA GLY A 111 -11.84 -6.89 -15.73
C GLY A 111 -12.53 -5.57 -16.14
N PRO A 112 -12.49 -5.20 -17.43
CA PRO A 112 -12.99 -3.94 -17.99
C PRO A 112 -14.53 -3.77 -17.97
N ASP A 113 -15.28 -4.77 -17.51
CA ASP A 113 -16.71 -4.89 -17.78
C ASP A 113 -17.58 -3.84 -17.08
N GLY A 114 -16.98 -2.95 -16.27
CA GLY A 114 -17.64 -1.75 -15.72
C GLY A 114 -18.83 -2.01 -14.79
N GLY A 115 -19.23 -3.27 -14.58
CA GLY A 115 -20.29 -3.70 -13.68
C GLY A 115 -19.86 -3.68 -12.21
N TYR A 116 -20.77 -4.03 -11.30
CA TYR A 116 -20.47 -4.21 -9.87
C TYR A 116 -19.82 -5.57 -9.56
N ASP A 117 -19.74 -6.45 -10.56
CA ASP A 117 -19.19 -7.78 -10.39
C ASP A 117 -17.68 -7.69 -10.15
N TRP A 118 -17.22 -8.52 -9.21
CA TRP A 118 -15.81 -8.72 -8.94
C TRP A 118 -15.34 -9.79 -9.90
N VAL A 119 -14.39 -9.43 -10.76
CA VAL A 119 -13.91 -10.33 -11.81
C VAL A 119 -12.42 -10.49 -11.60
N ALA A 120 -11.98 -11.68 -11.23
CA ALA A 120 -10.58 -12.05 -11.37
C ALA A 120 -10.29 -12.18 -12.86
N GLU A 121 -9.50 -11.25 -13.38
CA GLU A 121 -8.86 -11.40 -14.68
C GLU A 121 -7.45 -11.96 -14.43
N GLU A 122 -7.18 -13.11 -15.04
CA GLU A 122 -5.85 -13.69 -15.11
C GLU A 122 -5.30 -13.38 -16.50
N ALA A 123 -4.40 -12.40 -16.55
CA ALA A 123 -3.72 -12.03 -17.77
C ALA A 123 -2.26 -12.48 -17.71
N ARG A 124 -1.80 -13.11 -18.79
CA ARG A 124 -0.45 -13.64 -18.91
C ARG A 124 0.38 -12.85 -19.91
N ALA A 125 1.61 -12.50 -19.51
CA ALA A 125 2.63 -11.99 -20.42
C ALA A 125 3.82 -12.95 -20.49
N GLU A 126 4.37 -13.15 -21.69
CA GLU A 126 5.52 -14.03 -21.94
C GLU A 126 6.80 -13.25 -22.26
N ASP A 127 6.70 -12.11 -22.95
CA ASP A 127 7.84 -11.19 -23.08
C ASP A 127 7.93 -10.30 -21.85
N LEU A 128 8.75 -10.75 -20.89
CA LEU A 128 8.96 -10.06 -19.62
C LEU A 128 10.26 -9.26 -19.61
N THR A 129 10.98 -9.14 -20.72
CA THR A 129 12.37 -8.66 -20.74
C THR A 129 12.53 -7.30 -20.05
N ALA A 130 11.70 -6.33 -20.43
CA ALA A 130 11.70 -5.00 -19.82
C ALA A 130 11.22 -5.02 -18.36
N MET A 131 10.19 -5.81 -18.06
CA MET A 131 9.63 -5.92 -16.71
C MET A 131 10.63 -6.52 -15.72
N LEU A 132 11.32 -7.60 -16.08
CA LEU A 132 12.32 -8.22 -15.21
C LEU A 132 13.55 -7.34 -15.02
N ALA A 133 13.92 -6.53 -16.01
CA ALA A 133 14.98 -5.54 -15.86
C ALA A 133 14.56 -4.46 -14.85
N ALA A 134 13.33 -3.96 -14.95
CA ALA A 134 12.80 -2.94 -14.04
C ALA A 134 12.66 -3.45 -12.61
N LEU A 135 12.11 -4.65 -12.39
CA LEU A 135 11.89 -5.24 -11.06
C LEU A 135 13.17 -5.58 -10.29
N ARG A 136 14.31 -5.68 -10.98
CA ARG A 136 15.63 -5.92 -10.37
C ARG A 136 16.34 -4.62 -9.97
N LEU A 137 15.77 -3.46 -10.28
CA LEU A 137 16.34 -2.19 -9.85
C LEU A 137 16.28 -2.08 -8.32
N PRO A 138 17.29 -1.47 -7.70
CA PRO A 138 17.19 -1.11 -6.29
C PRO A 138 16.18 0.02 -6.10
N ASP A 139 15.66 0.12 -4.88
CA ASP A 139 14.97 1.31 -4.39
C ASP A 139 15.93 2.52 -4.44
N GLU A 140 15.40 3.70 -4.74
CA GLU A 140 16.16 4.94 -4.71
C GLU A 140 16.25 5.50 -3.28
N ALA A 141 17.31 6.26 -3.02
CA ALA A 141 17.45 6.93 -1.74
C ALA A 141 16.37 8.03 -1.59
N PRO A 142 15.74 8.17 -0.41
CA PRO A 142 14.74 9.22 -0.18
C PRO A 142 15.30 10.62 -0.43
N THR A 143 14.44 11.53 -0.93
CA THR A 143 14.79 12.94 -1.13
C THR A 143 14.08 13.86 -0.13
N ALA A 144 14.66 15.03 0.13
CA ALA A 144 14.04 16.10 0.92
C ALA A 144 13.13 17.01 0.06
N GLU A 145 13.07 16.78 -1.25
CA GLU A 145 12.23 17.54 -2.17
C GLU A 145 10.75 17.23 -1.99
N ALA A 146 9.89 18.18 -2.37
CA ALA A 146 8.45 18.00 -2.29
C ALA A 146 7.99 16.99 -3.33
N CYS A 147 7.45 15.86 -2.86
CA CYS A 147 6.81 14.85 -3.69
C CYS A 147 5.36 15.23 -3.97
N THR A 148 4.90 14.88 -5.17
CA THR A 148 3.51 15.02 -5.57
C THR A 148 2.63 13.98 -4.83
N LEU A 149 1.36 14.31 -4.56
CA LEU A 149 0.46 13.49 -3.71
C LEU A 149 -0.31 12.40 -4.47
N GLU A 150 0.05 12.08 -5.71
CA GLU A 150 -0.58 11.00 -6.44
C GLU A 150 -0.25 9.64 -5.82
N LEU A 151 -1.29 8.80 -5.77
CA LEU A 151 -1.21 7.40 -5.40
C LEU A 151 -1.27 6.58 -6.69
N PRO A 152 -0.12 6.23 -7.31
CA PRO A 152 -0.11 5.34 -8.46
C PRO A 152 -0.64 3.97 -8.05
N ALA A 153 -1.46 3.37 -8.91
CA ALA A 153 -1.95 2.01 -8.70
C ALA A 153 -0.78 1.03 -8.79
N VAL A 154 -0.69 0.12 -7.82
CA VAL A 154 0.32 -0.94 -7.80
C VAL A 154 -0.35 -2.22 -8.30
N PRO A 155 0.08 -2.79 -9.44
CA PRO A 155 -0.54 -4.00 -9.95
C PRO A 155 -0.23 -5.18 -9.03
N ARG A 156 -1.23 -6.03 -8.77
CA ARG A 156 -1.00 -7.35 -8.18
C ARG A 156 -0.34 -8.25 -9.22
N LEU A 157 0.98 -8.23 -9.20
CA LEU A 157 1.85 -8.94 -10.13
C LEU A 157 2.44 -10.19 -9.46
N PHE A 158 2.31 -11.33 -10.14
CA PHE A 158 2.95 -12.57 -9.76
C PHE A 158 3.86 -13.04 -10.89
N LEU A 159 5.00 -13.63 -10.54
CA LEU A 159 5.96 -14.16 -11.50
C LEU A 159 6.01 -15.68 -11.38
N LEU A 160 5.92 -16.38 -12.51
CA LEU A 160 5.93 -17.84 -12.59
C LEU A 160 7.21 -18.30 -13.28
N ASP A 161 7.81 -19.39 -12.78
CA ASP A 161 8.90 -20.09 -13.44
C ASP A 161 8.40 -21.20 -14.38
N SER A 162 9.32 -21.89 -15.05
CA SER A 162 9.01 -22.99 -15.97
C SER A 162 8.43 -24.24 -15.29
N ALA A 163 8.54 -24.35 -13.96
CA ALA A 163 7.93 -25.40 -13.17
C ALA A 163 6.52 -25.03 -12.68
N GLY A 164 6.06 -23.79 -12.94
CA GLY A 164 4.78 -23.27 -12.45
C GLY A 164 4.79 -22.87 -10.97
N ARG A 165 5.97 -22.80 -10.35
CA ARG A 165 6.16 -22.16 -9.05
C ARG A 165 6.00 -20.67 -9.23
N TRP A 166 5.59 -19.97 -8.18
CA TRP A 166 5.37 -18.53 -8.26
C TRP A 166 5.97 -17.77 -7.08
N ILE A 167 6.29 -16.51 -7.34
CA ILE A 167 6.66 -15.50 -6.34
C ILE A 167 5.79 -14.26 -6.52
N ARG A 168 5.69 -13.49 -5.45
CA ARG A 168 5.25 -12.09 -5.51
C ARG A 168 6.49 -11.22 -5.25
N PRO A 169 7.07 -10.59 -6.29
CA PRO A 169 8.23 -9.72 -6.10
C PRO A 169 7.78 -8.41 -5.45
N GLY A 170 8.68 -7.81 -4.69
CA GLY A 170 8.51 -6.42 -4.33
C GLY A 170 8.73 -5.48 -5.50
N ILE A 171 8.07 -4.33 -5.45
CA ILE A 171 8.14 -3.29 -6.48
C ILE A 171 9.20 -2.27 -6.06
N PRO A 172 10.24 -2.03 -6.88
CA PRO A 172 11.20 -0.95 -6.64
C PRO A 172 10.51 0.40 -6.52
N ILE A 173 10.91 1.19 -5.52
CA ILE A 173 10.39 2.54 -5.28
C ILE A 173 11.40 3.64 -5.60
N ASP A 174 10.91 4.80 -6.01
CA ASP A 174 11.69 6.02 -6.25
C ASP A 174 11.94 6.79 -4.95
N ALA A 175 12.65 7.92 -5.05
CA ALA A 175 12.95 8.79 -3.91
C ALA A 175 11.70 9.39 -3.21
N CYS A 176 10.53 9.28 -3.84
CA CYS A 176 9.22 9.69 -3.35
C CYS A 176 8.36 8.52 -2.87
N ALA A 177 8.94 7.33 -2.75
CA ALA A 177 8.28 6.09 -2.34
C ALA A 177 7.14 5.64 -3.25
N LYS A 178 7.21 6.01 -4.53
CA LYS A 178 6.30 5.55 -5.57
C LYS A 178 6.96 4.46 -6.38
N PRO A 179 6.21 3.60 -7.09
CA PRO A 179 6.81 2.69 -8.06
C PRO A 179 7.74 3.47 -8.98
N ARG A 180 8.95 2.95 -9.18
CA ARG A 180 9.89 3.53 -10.13
C ARG A 180 9.26 3.64 -11.52
N THR A 181 9.60 4.72 -12.24
CA THR A 181 9.04 4.99 -13.57
C THR A 181 9.31 3.83 -14.54
N GLU A 182 10.48 3.19 -14.43
CA GLU A 182 10.84 2.02 -15.24
C GLU A 182 9.88 0.85 -15.02
N VAL A 183 9.38 0.66 -13.80
CA VAL A 183 8.41 -0.40 -13.49
C VAL A 183 7.06 -0.07 -14.09
N THR A 184 6.59 1.17 -13.93
CA THR A 184 5.31 1.60 -14.52
C THR A 184 5.34 1.54 -16.04
N ASP A 185 6.42 2.01 -16.68
CA ASP A 185 6.57 1.98 -18.13
C ASP A 185 6.62 0.54 -18.65
N ALA A 186 7.38 -0.34 -17.99
CA ALA A 186 7.44 -1.76 -18.35
C ALA A 186 6.09 -2.45 -18.17
N TYR A 187 5.34 -2.13 -17.11
CA TYR A 187 3.99 -2.66 -16.89
C TYR A 187 3.02 -2.25 -18.00
N TYR A 188 2.99 -0.97 -18.37
CA TYR A 188 2.10 -0.49 -19.44
C TYR A 188 2.50 -0.98 -20.83
N ALA A 189 3.76 -1.39 -21.01
CA ALA A 189 4.25 -1.99 -22.25
C ALA A 189 3.99 -3.51 -22.35
N LEU A 190 3.50 -4.17 -21.28
CA LEU A 190 3.26 -5.61 -21.31
C LEU A 190 2.19 -5.97 -22.35
N VAL A 191 2.54 -6.89 -23.25
CA VAL A 191 1.56 -7.54 -24.13
C VAL A 191 0.92 -8.68 -23.35
N ILE A 192 -0.28 -8.42 -22.83
CA ILE A 192 -1.02 -9.38 -22.01
C ILE A 192 -2.03 -10.16 -22.84
N THR A 193 -2.14 -11.46 -22.60
CA THR A 193 -3.22 -12.31 -23.09
C THR A 193 -4.12 -12.66 -21.92
N VAL A 194 -5.42 -12.35 -22.02
CA VAL A 194 -6.39 -12.75 -21.00
C VAL A 194 -6.63 -14.26 -21.13
N GLU A 195 -6.13 -15.03 -20.16
CA GLU A 195 -6.26 -16.49 -20.16
C GLU A 195 -7.56 -16.92 -19.50
N SER A 196 -7.97 -16.25 -18.42
CA SER A 196 -9.23 -16.55 -17.77
C SER A 196 -9.87 -15.33 -17.12
N ARG A 197 -11.20 -15.39 -17.06
CA ARG A 197 -12.03 -14.39 -16.39
C ARG A 197 -13.04 -15.12 -15.51
N ARG A 198 -13.03 -14.87 -14.21
CA ARG A 198 -13.95 -15.50 -13.25
C ARG A 198 -14.63 -14.46 -12.38
N VAL A 199 -15.95 -14.55 -12.26
CA VAL A 199 -16.72 -13.72 -11.34
C VAL A 199 -16.53 -14.25 -9.92
N LEU A 200 -15.90 -13.45 -9.06
CA LEU A 200 -15.66 -13.71 -7.64
C LEU A 200 -16.89 -13.41 -6.79
N LYS A 201 -17.70 -12.43 -7.19
CA LYS A 201 -18.95 -12.05 -6.52
C LYS A 201 -19.89 -11.35 -7.51
N GLN A 202 -21.14 -11.80 -7.56
CA GLN A 202 -22.22 -11.12 -8.27
C GLN A 202 -22.82 -10.05 -7.36
N GLY A 203 -22.99 -8.83 -7.89
CA GLY A 203 -23.66 -7.71 -7.21
C GLY A 203 -25.16 -7.85 -7.14
#